data_AF-A0A815TH30-F1
#
_entry.id   AF-A0A815TH30-F1
#
_cell.length_a   1.000
_cell.length_b   1.000
_cell.length_c   1.000
_cell.angle_alpha   90.00
_cell.angle_beta   90.00
_cell.angle_gamma   90.00
#
_symmetry.space_group_name_H-M   'P 1'
#
loop_
_entity.id
_entity.type
_entity.pdbx_description
1 polymer ?
#
loop_
_entity_poly.entity_id
_entity_poly.type
_entity_poly.pdbx_seq_one_letter_code
_entity_poly.pdbx_strand_id
1 'polypeptide(L)'
;MNIIRFTMFIATLLLTITLSQGKPVQPSSSSNIEDYTKYLLNLITTENEYARFLSYLKIFPPKDNDNMRALYDDLFSFNAYISDIAHMYEKYYTLDEILQLIEFYSSPLGKKTLEFNNDLNQQMEDIMLTKISDYIFTSAEHNIHIPLPEIH
;
A
#
# COMPACT_ATOMS: atom_id res chain seq x y z
N MET A 1 -15.82 11.70 0.02
CA MET A 1 -14.47 12.19 0.38
C MET A 1 -13.71 11.18 1.27
N ASN A 2 -13.82 9.86 1.00
CA ASN A 2 -13.21 8.79 1.83
C ASN A 2 -12.62 7.62 1.04
N ILE A 3 -12.82 7.55 -0.27
CA ILE A 3 -12.49 6.36 -1.09
C ILE A 3 -10.97 6.17 -1.27
N ILE A 4 -10.20 7.26 -1.33
CA ILE A 4 -8.73 7.20 -1.52
C ILE A 4 -7.99 6.88 -0.22
N ARG A 5 -8.58 7.18 0.96
CA ARG A 5 -7.96 6.83 2.26
C ARG A 5 -7.94 5.31 2.47
N PHE A 6 -8.95 4.61 1.98
CA PHE A 6 -9.15 3.19 2.29
C PHE A 6 -8.43 2.29 1.27
N THR A 7 -8.48 2.61 -0.02
CA THR A 7 -7.78 1.85 -1.07
C THR A 7 -6.25 1.81 -0.89
N MET A 8 -5.61 2.91 -0.44
CA MET A 8 -4.18 2.87 -0.10
C MET A 8 -3.88 2.22 1.25
N PHE A 9 -4.80 2.33 2.22
CA PHE A 9 -4.68 1.55 3.45
C PHE A 9 -4.75 0.06 3.13
N ILE A 10 -5.52 -0.36 2.10
CA ILE A 10 -5.57 -1.75 1.63
C ILE A 10 -4.31 -2.15 0.84
N ALA A 11 -3.64 -1.27 0.09
CA ALA A 11 -2.32 -1.59 -0.46
C ALA A 11 -1.29 -1.85 0.66
N THR A 12 -1.36 -1.09 1.76
CA THR A 12 -0.56 -1.36 2.97
C THR A 12 -1.08 -2.57 3.77
N LEU A 13 -2.41 -2.82 3.77
CA LEU A 13 -3.06 -3.89 4.54
C LEU A 13 -2.89 -5.26 3.87
N LEU A 14 -2.93 -5.33 2.54
CA LEU A 14 -2.65 -6.55 1.76
C LEU A 14 -1.18 -6.95 1.87
N LEU A 15 -0.27 -6.00 2.04
CA LEU A 15 1.09 -6.28 2.49
C LEU A 15 1.10 -6.85 3.91
N THR A 16 0.27 -6.35 4.84
CA THR A 16 0.21 -6.89 6.21
C THR A 16 -0.48 -8.24 6.38
N ILE A 17 -1.39 -8.64 5.48
CA ILE A 17 -2.11 -9.91 5.62
C ILE A 17 -1.23 -11.11 5.20
N THR A 18 -0.26 -10.92 4.32
CA THR A 18 0.86 -11.87 4.15
C THR A 18 1.95 -11.73 5.23
N LEU A 19 2.07 -10.58 5.90
CA LEU A 19 3.05 -10.35 6.99
C LEU A 19 2.71 -11.02 8.34
N SER A 20 1.51 -11.55 8.57
CA SER A 20 1.17 -12.10 9.91
C SER A 20 1.76 -13.48 10.21
N GLN A 21 2.44 -14.13 9.24
CA GLN A 21 3.04 -15.47 9.44
C GLN A 21 4.56 -15.54 9.18
N GLY A 22 5.19 -14.47 8.69
CA GLY A 22 6.63 -14.41 8.49
C GLY A 22 7.34 -14.03 9.80
N LYS A 23 8.15 -14.94 10.36
CA LYS A 23 9.11 -14.54 11.41
C LYS A 23 10.14 -13.59 10.76
N PRO A 24 10.57 -12.53 11.45
CA PRO A 24 11.60 -11.65 10.91
C PRO A 24 12.86 -12.47 10.60
N VAL A 25 13.35 -12.35 9.38
CA VAL A 25 14.59 -12.97 8.92
C VAL A 25 15.74 -12.08 9.38
N GLN A 26 16.83 -12.65 9.92
CA GLN A 26 18.02 -11.87 10.23
C GLN A 26 18.60 -11.27 8.93
N PRO A 27 18.93 -9.97 8.90
CA PRO A 27 19.42 -9.32 7.69
C PRO A 27 20.75 -9.96 7.28
N SER A 28 20.75 -10.74 6.19
CA SER A 28 21.96 -11.16 5.52
C SER A 28 22.45 -9.98 4.68
N SER A 29 23.62 -9.44 5.02
CA SER A 29 24.25 -8.28 4.37
C SER A 29 24.73 -8.58 2.94
N SER A 30 23.84 -8.96 2.04
CA SER A 30 24.15 -9.16 0.63
C SER A 30 23.57 -8.00 -0.18
N SER A 31 24.43 -7.20 -0.82
CA SER A 31 24.01 -6.11 -1.73
C SER A 31 22.98 -6.54 -2.78
N ASN A 32 22.94 -7.83 -3.09
CA ASN A 32 22.02 -8.41 -4.06
C ASN A 32 20.55 -8.33 -3.66
N ILE A 33 20.19 -8.49 -2.37
CA ILE A 33 18.76 -8.53 -1.97
C ILE A 33 18.11 -7.15 -2.09
N GLU A 34 18.84 -6.09 -1.76
CA GLU A 34 18.34 -4.71 -1.85
C GLU A 34 18.00 -4.36 -3.30
N ASP A 35 18.91 -4.67 -4.24
CA ASP A 35 18.72 -4.39 -5.66
C ASP A 35 17.51 -5.13 -6.25
N TYR A 36 17.34 -6.42 -5.91
CA TYR A 36 16.16 -7.19 -6.35
C TYR A 36 14.88 -6.70 -5.68
N THR A 37 14.94 -6.28 -4.42
CA THR A 37 13.79 -5.70 -3.73
C THR A 37 13.36 -4.39 -4.39
N LYS A 38 14.31 -3.50 -4.68
CA LYS A 38 14.03 -2.26 -5.42
C LYS A 38 13.45 -2.55 -6.79
N TYR A 39 13.97 -3.56 -7.50
CA TYR A 39 13.41 -3.99 -8.78
C TYR A 39 11.96 -4.47 -8.64
N LEU A 40 11.67 -5.33 -7.66
CA LEU A 40 10.31 -5.78 -7.35
C LEU A 40 9.38 -4.60 -7.07
N LEU A 41 9.81 -3.65 -6.23
CA LEU A 41 8.99 -2.49 -5.87
C LEU A 41 8.69 -1.59 -7.08
N ASN A 42 9.66 -1.39 -7.98
CA ASN A 42 9.44 -0.67 -9.24
C ASN A 42 8.51 -1.42 -10.21
N LEU A 43 8.40 -2.75 -10.08
CA LEU A 43 7.49 -3.56 -10.90
C LEU A 43 6.03 -3.43 -10.41
N ILE A 44 5.83 -3.34 -9.09
CA ILE A 44 4.49 -3.36 -8.47
C ILE A 44 3.99 -1.98 -8.05
N THR A 45 4.82 -0.95 -8.11
CA THR A 45 4.45 0.43 -7.75
C THR A 45 4.93 1.40 -8.82
N THR A 46 4.11 2.40 -9.12
CA THR A 46 4.46 3.46 -10.08
C THR A 46 4.70 4.80 -9.40
N GLU A 47 5.58 5.61 -9.98
CA GLU A 47 5.82 6.99 -9.54
C GLU A 47 4.52 7.83 -9.55
N ASN A 48 3.62 7.55 -10.50
CA ASN A 48 2.31 8.22 -10.59
C ASN A 48 1.40 7.92 -9.40
N GLU A 49 1.36 6.68 -8.91
CA GLU A 49 0.58 6.30 -7.73
C GLU A 49 1.14 6.95 -6.47
N TYR A 50 2.46 6.96 -6.32
CA TYR A 50 3.12 7.63 -5.22
C TYR A 50 2.91 9.16 -5.24
N ALA A 51 3.00 9.80 -6.42
CA ALA A 51 2.70 11.22 -6.56
C ALA A 51 1.24 11.55 -6.22
N ARG A 52 0.30 10.66 -6.57
CA ARG A 52 -1.11 10.76 -6.15
C ARG A 52 -1.26 10.66 -4.63
N PHE A 53 -0.51 9.78 -3.97
CA PHE A 53 -0.49 9.66 -2.52
C PHE A 53 -0.01 10.96 -1.84
N LEU A 54 1.12 11.51 -2.28
CA LEU A 54 1.63 12.77 -1.75
C LEU A 54 0.64 13.92 -1.95
N SER A 55 0.02 14.00 -3.13
CA SER A 55 -1.03 14.98 -3.44
C SER A 55 -2.24 14.84 -2.50
N TYR A 56 -2.63 13.60 -2.18
CA TYR A 56 -3.70 13.31 -1.24
C TYR A 56 -3.40 13.85 0.17
N LEU A 57 -2.15 13.67 0.63
CA LEU A 57 -1.66 14.20 1.90
C LEU A 57 -1.39 15.71 1.87
N LYS A 58 -1.58 16.36 0.71
CA LYS A 58 -1.25 17.77 0.47
C LYS A 58 0.25 18.07 0.69
N ILE A 59 1.10 17.10 0.39
CA ILE A 59 2.55 17.21 0.39
C ILE A 59 2.97 17.58 -1.04
N PHE A 60 3.61 18.73 -1.21
CA PHE A 60 4.00 19.25 -2.51
C PHE A 60 5.47 19.72 -2.51
N PRO A 61 6.18 19.60 -3.65
CA PRO A 61 7.54 20.12 -3.76
C PRO A 61 7.55 21.63 -3.53
N PRO A 62 8.43 22.14 -2.65
CA PRO A 62 8.60 23.58 -2.48
C PRO A 62 9.21 24.19 -3.75
N LYS A 63 8.72 25.37 -4.16
CA LYS A 63 9.09 26.02 -5.43
C LYS A 63 10.18 27.08 -5.31
N ASP A 64 10.24 27.76 -4.16
CA ASP A 64 11.02 28.99 -4.00
C ASP A 64 12.14 28.87 -2.95
N ASN A 65 12.48 27.64 -2.54
CA ASN A 65 13.52 27.40 -1.52
C ASN A 65 14.29 26.12 -1.83
N ASP A 66 15.51 26.27 -2.32
CA ASP A 66 16.37 25.16 -2.74
C ASP A 66 16.72 24.21 -1.59
N ASN A 67 16.93 24.72 -0.37
CA ASN A 67 17.22 23.89 0.79
C ASN A 67 16.02 23.04 1.19
N MET A 68 14.82 23.63 1.16
CA MET A 68 13.58 22.88 1.41
C MET A 68 13.26 21.92 0.27
N ARG A 69 13.66 22.24 -0.96
CA ARG A 69 13.52 21.35 -2.11
C ARG A 69 14.44 20.14 -1.99
N ALA A 70 15.70 20.35 -1.63
CA ALA A 70 16.62 19.25 -1.36
C ALA A 70 16.10 18.34 -0.25
N LEU A 71 15.61 18.92 0.86
CA LEU A 71 15.00 18.14 1.95
C LEU A 71 13.74 17.38 1.49
N TYR A 72 12.92 17.99 0.64
CA TYR A 72 11.75 17.33 0.06
C TYR A 72 12.17 16.13 -0.79
N ASP A 73 13.17 16.30 -1.66
CA ASP A 73 13.64 15.23 -2.54
C ASP A 73 14.28 14.08 -1.73
N ASP A 74 14.98 14.39 -0.63
CA ASP A 74 15.55 13.38 0.29
C ASP A 74 14.47 12.56 1.03
N LEU A 75 13.33 13.16 1.37
CA LEU A 75 12.30 12.52 2.20
C LEU A 75 11.12 11.95 1.40
N PHE A 76 10.80 12.57 0.26
CA PHE A 76 9.56 12.34 -0.48
C PHE A 76 9.78 12.13 -1.98
N SER A 77 11.02 11.93 -2.44
CA SER A 77 11.21 11.41 -3.79
C SER A 77 10.76 9.96 -3.88
N PHE A 78 10.35 9.53 -5.08
CA PHE A 78 10.00 8.14 -5.31
C PHE A 78 11.17 7.20 -4.99
N ASN A 79 12.41 7.61 -5.27
CA ASN A 79 13.59 6.83 -4.94
C ASN A 79 13.80 6.68 -3.42
N ALA A 80 13.60 7.76 -2.64
CA ALA A 80 13.66 7.70 -1.19
C ALA A 80 12.60 6.74 -0.63
N TYR A 81 11.36 6.86 -1.11
CA TYR A 81 10.27 5.97 -0.76
C TYR A 81 10.56 4.49 -1.07
N ILE A 82 11.06 4.20 -2.28
CA ILE A 82 11.43 2.83 -2.68
C ILE A 82 12.56 2.29 -1.79
N SER A 83 13.54 3.13 -1.43
CA SER A 83 14.63 2.74 -0.55
C SER A 83 14.13 2.40 0.87
N ASP A 84 13.25 3.22 1.43
CA ASP A 84 12.67 2.99 2.76
C ASP A 84 11.85 1.70 2.81
N ILE A 85 11.03 1.45 1.78
CA ILE A 85 10.24 0.21 1.69
C ILE A 85 11.12 -1.00 1.41
N ALA A 86 12.18 -0.87 0.62
CA ALA A 86 13.08 -1.98 0.35
C ALA A 86 13.67 -2.54 1.66
N HIS A 87 14.08 -1.65 2.57
CA HIS A 87 14.57 -2.06 3.87
C HIS A 87 13.51 -2.78 4.72
N MET A 88 12.23 -2.40 4.59
CA MET A 88 11.15 -3.13 5.24
C MET A 88 10.99 -4.54 4.69
N TYR A 89 11.06 -4.73 3.37
CA TYR A 89 10.93 -6.04 2.73
C TYR A 89 12.06 -7.00 3.15
N GLU A 90 13.30 -6.51 3.21
CA GLU A 90 14.46 -7.30 3.64
C GLU A 90 14.32 -7.89 5.05
N LYS A 91 13.51 -7.26 5.91
CA LYS A 91 13.25 -7.75 7.27
C LYS A 91 12.35 -8.98 7.29
N TYR A 92 11.51 -9.15 6.29
CA TYR A 92 10.45 -10.17 6.27
C TYR A 92 10.60 -11.20 5.15
N TYR A 93 11.42 -10.91 4.14
CA TYR A 93 11.61 -11.76 2.97
C TYR A 93 13.07 -12.12 2.77
N THR A 94 13.30 -13.38 2.43
CA THR A 94 14.58 -13.87 1.91
C THR A 94 14.74 -13.50 0.44
N LEU A 95 15.98 -13.55 -0.06
CA LEU A 95 16.26 -13.31 -1.48
C LEU A 95 15.46 -14.25 -2.40
N ASP A 96 15.37 -15.53 -2.05
CA ASP A 96 14.63 -16.52 -2.85
C ASP A 96 13.13 -16.21 -2.94
N GLU A 97 12.56 -15.67 -1.86
CA GLU A 97 11.15 -15.23 -1.85
C GLU A 97 10.96 -13.96 -2.68
N ILE A 98 11.89 -13.00 -2.62
CA ILE A 98 11.87 -11.81 -3.48
C ILE A 98 11.94 -12.20 -4.95
N LEU A 99 12.81 -13.15 -5.32
CA LEU A 99 12.93 -13.64 -6.70
C LEU A 99 11.65 -14.34 -7.17
N GLN A 100 11.00 -15.13 -6.31
CA GLN A 100 9.71 -15.75 -6.62
C GLN A 100 8.59 -14.71 -6.80
N LEU A 101 8.57 -13.65 -5.99
CA LEU A 101 7.63 -12.55 -6.16
C LEU A 101 7.85 -11.83 -7.50
N ILE A 102 9.12 -11.58 -7.87
CA ILE A 102 9.48 -11.01 -9.17
C ILE A 102 8.96 -11.88 -10.31
N GLU A 103 9.18 -13.19 -10.25
CA GLU A 103 8.71 -14.13 -11.28
C GLU A 103 7.18 -14.08 -11.39
N PHE A 104 6.48 -14.11 -10.26
CA PHE A 104 5.03 -14.04 -10.22
C PHE A 104 4.51 -12.75 -10.83
N TYR A 105 4.96 -11.58 -10.36
CA TYR A 105 4.47 -10.28 -10.84
C TYR A 105 4.89 -9.98 -12.30
N SER A 106 5.91 -10.67 -12.81
CA SER A 106 6.29 -10.61 -14.22
C SER A 106 5.41 -11.48 -15.13
N SER A 107 4.72 -12.48 -14.57
CA SER A 107 3.86 -13.40 -15.31
C SER A 107 2.57 -12.73 -15.82
N PRO A 108 1.87 -13.30 -16.82
CA PRO A 108 0.57 -12.79 -17.28
C PRO A 108 -0.48 -12.71 -16.16
N LEU A 109 -0.46 -13.67 -15.22
CA LEU A 109 -1.37 -13.67 -14.09
C LEU A 109 -1.01 -12.56 -13.09
N GLY A 110 0.27 -12.41 -12.75
CA GLY A 110 0.72 -11.36 -11.82
C GLY A 110 0.43 -9.95 -12.34
N LYS A 111 0.62 -9.70 -13.64
CA LYS A 111 0.23 -8.44 -14.27
C LYS A 111 -1.27 -8.19 -14.19
N LYS A 112 -2.08 -9.21 -14.47
CA LYS A 112 -3.54 -9.13 -14.31
C LYS A 112 -3.91 -8.86 -12.85
N THR A 113 -3.22 -9.47 -11.89
CA THR A 113 -3.42 -9.17 -10.48
C THR A 113 -3.15 -7.69 -10.21
N LEU A 114 -2.02 -7.13 -10.65
CA LEU A 114 -1.72 -5.71 -10.44
C LEU A 114 -2.78 -4.78 -11.04
N GLU A 115 -3.26 -5.08 -12.24
CA GLU A 115 -4.27 -4.28 -12.95
C GLU A 115 -5.62 -4.27 -12.22
N PHE A 116 -6.10 -5.44 -11.78
CA PHE A 116 -7.46 -5.57 -11.25
C PHE A 116 -7.54 -5.49 -9.72
N ASN A 117 -6.43 -5.56 -8.99
CA ASN A 117 -6.49 -5.59 -7.52
C ASN A 117 -7.15 -4.33 -6.95
N ASN A 118 -6.83 -3.16 -7.50
CA ASN A 118 -7.45 -1.90 -7.07
C ASN A 118 -8.97 -1.89 -7.31
N ASP A 119 -9.42 -2.33 -8.48
CA ASP A 119 -10.83 -2.40 -8.83
C ASP A 119 -11.60 -3.44 -7.99
N LEU A 120 -10.97 -4.58 -7.68
CA LEU A 120 -11.55 -5.61 -6.83
C LEU A 120 -11.67 -5.12 -5.39
N ASN A 121 -10.65 -4.47 -4.84
CA ASN A 121 -10.69 -3.90 -3.50
C ASN A 121 -11.78 -2.83 -3.39
N GLN A 122 -11.90 -1.95 -4.38
CA GLN A 122 -12.96 -0.95 -4.41
C GLN A 122 -14.35 -1.59 -4.40
N GLN A 123 -14.57 -2.61 -5.23
CA GLN A 123 -15.85 -3.32 -5.27
C GLN A 123 -16.15 -4.03 -3.94
N MET A 124 -15.15 -4.62 -3.30
CA MET A 124 -15.30 -5.25 -1.99
C MET A 124 -15.68 -4.23 -0.91
N GLU A 125 -15.06 -3.05 -0.91
CA GLU A 125 -15.41 -1.93 -0.03
C GLU A 125 -16.87 -1.48 -0.26
N ASP A 126 -17.26 -1.25 -1.52
CA ASP A 126 -18.59 -0.79 -1.88
C ASP A 126 -19.67 -1.79 -1.45
N ILE A 127 -19.42 -3.09 -1.64
CA ILE A 127 -20.31 -4.17 -1.17
C ILE A 127 -20.46 -4.12 0.36
N MET A 128 -19.37 -3.96 1.09
CA MET A 128 -19.40 -3.91 2.56
C MET A 128 -20.13 -2.67 3.07
N LEU A 129 -19.88 -1.50 2.48
CA LEU A 129 -20.58 -0.26 2.82
C LEU A 129 -22.08 -0.36 2.53
N THR A 130 -22.45 -1.00 1.42
CA THR A 130 -23.86 -1.27 1.09
C THR A 130 -24.50 -2.14 2.16
N LYS A 131 -23.87 -3.26 2.52
CA LYS A 131 -24.37 -4.17 3.57
C LYS A 131 -24.51 -3.49 4.93
N ILE A 132 -23.54 -2.66 5.32
CA ILE A 132 -23.60 -1.90 6.57
C ILE A 132 -24.76 -0.91 6.53
N SER A 133 -24.93 -0.22 5.40
CA SER A 133 -26.04 0.73 5.21
C SER A 133 -27.39 0.03 5.31
N ASP A 134 -27.57 -1.09 4.61
CA ASP A 134 -28.80 -1.90 4.64
C ASP A 134 -29.09 -2.41 6.06
N TYR A 135 -28.07 -2.86 6.79
CA TYR A 135 -28.22 -3.28 8.18
C TYR A 135 -28.68 -2.13 9.08
N ILE A 136 -28.10 -0.94 8.93
CA ILE A 136 -28.48 0.25 9.71
C ILE A 136 -29.91 0.67 9.40
N PHE A 137 -30.28 0.79 8.12
CA PHE A 137 -31.63 1.19 7.72
C PHE A 137 -32.68 0.19 8.17
N THR A 138 -32.45 -1.10 7.92
CA THR A 138 -33.37 -2.16 8.36
C THR A 138 -33.52 -2.19 9.88
N SER A 139 -32.42 -2.02 10.62
CA SER A 139 -32.48 -1.98 12.08
C SER A 139 -33.27 -0.77 12.59
N ALA A 140 -33.10 0.40 11.97
CA ALA A 140 -33.88 1.59 12.29
C ALA A 140 -35.38 1.40 12.03
N GLU A 141 -35.76 0.78 10.90
CA GLU A 141 -37.16 0.43 10.60
C GLU A 141 -37.78 -0.51 11.64
N HIS A 142 -36.96 -1.40 12.22
CA HIS A 142 -37.38 -2.33 13.27
C HIS A 142 -37.22 -1.78 14.69
N ASN A 143 -36.90 -0.49 14.86
CA ASN A 143 -36.60 0.16 16.15
C ASN A 143 -35.48 -0.52 16.95
N ILE A 144 -34.53 -1.15 16.26
CA ILE A 144 -33.33 -1.75 16.84
C ILE A 144 -32.24 -0.68 16.88
N HIS A 145 -31.79 -0.32 18.08
CA HIS A 145 -30.71 0.64 18.27
C HIS A 145 -29.35 -0.03 18.04
N ILE A 146 -28.61 0.39 17.02
CA ILE A 146 -27.22 -0.05 16.81
C ILE A 146 -26.31 0.93 17.54
N PRO A 147 -25.53 0.49 18.55
CA PRO A 147 -24.49 1.34 19.14
C PRO A 147 -23.39 1.59 18.10
N LEU A 148 -23.20 2.85 17.71
CA LEU A 148 -22.07 3.24 16.88
C LEU A 148 -20.78 3.22 17.73
N PRO A 149 -19.65 2.76 17.20
CA PRO A 149 -18.38 2.81 17.93
C PRO A 149 -18.03 4.26 18.27
N GLU A 150 -17.67 4.50 19.54
CA GLU A 150 -17.22 5.81 20.01
C GLU A 150 -15.89 6.16 19.33
N ILE A 151 -15.80 7.36 18.75
CA ILE A 151 -14.55 7.88 18.18
C ILE A 151 -13.76 8.48 19.34
N HIS A 152 -12.72 7.78 19.80
CA HIS A 152 -11.76 8.27 20.79
C HIS A 152 -10.60 9.02 20.12
#